data_AF-A0A9E3KUU4-F1
#
_entry.id   AF-A0A9E3KUU4-F1
#
_cell.length_a   1.000
_cell.length_b   1.000
_cell.length_c   1.000
_cell.angle_alpha   90.00
_cell.angle_beta   90.00
_cell.angle_gamma   90.00
#
_symmetry.space_group_name_H-M   'P 1'
#
loop_
_entity.id
_entity.type
_entity.pdbx_description
1 polymer ?
#
loop_
_entity_poly.entity_id
_entity_poly.type
_entity_poly.pdbx_seq_one_letter_code
_entity_poly.pdbx_strand_id
1 'polypeptide(L)'
;MPTTSKSYDHILFGKLAYEFSFTDKSETEKKIKQSLKYYKLTPYSQERVDYIRQFKNDLYAEISKTDGSKYYKKTPSVYAEMEDFNVEQMTEDFHSTYHKLDKQELRGMIGYAIYLYYQR
;
A
#
# COMPACT_ATOMS: atom_id res chain seq x y z
N MET A 1 -20.99 8.99 -12.94
CA MET A 1 -20.01 8.23 -12.14
C MET A 1 -19.16 9.23 -11.38
N PRO A 2 -19.04 9.16 -10.04
CA PRO A 2 -18.18 10.09 -9.33
C PRO A 2 -16.73 9.74 -9.65
N THR A 3 -16.02 10.67 -10.26
CA THR A 3 -14.56 10.61 -10.44
C THR A 3 -13.94 10.49 -9.06
N THR A 4 -13.40 9.31 -8.72
CA THR A 4 -12.57 9.11 -7.54
C THR A 4 -11.40 10.07 -7.63
N SER A 5 -11.46 11.15 -6.86
CA SER A 5 -10.31 12.01 -6.59
C SER A 5 -9.21 11.10 -6.06
N LYS A 6 -8.21 10.79 -6.88
CA LYS A 6 -7.08 9.97 -6.44
C LYS A 6 -6.26 10.83 -5.49
N SER A 7 -6.19 10.41 -4.24
CA SER A 7 -5.41 11.13 -3.25
C SER A 7 -3.91 11.00 -3.49
N TYR A 8 -3.18 11.91 -2.88
CA TYR A 8 -1.73 11.96 -2.94
C TYR A 8 -1.11 10.62 -2.50
N ASP A 9 -1.51 10.11 -1.33
CA ASP A 9 -0.93 8.88 -0.77
C ASP A 9 -1.31 7.64 -1.57
N HIS A 10 -2.54 7.57 -2.07
CA HIS A 10 -2.97 6.46 -2.91
C HIS A 10 -2.17 6.40 -4.23
N ILE A 11 -1.86 7.55 -4.83
CA ILE A 11 -0.99 7.62 -6.01
C ILE A 11 0.43 7.19 -5.67
N LEU A 12 0.98 7.67 -4.54
CA LEU A 12 2.31 7.27 -4.10
C LEU A 12 2.40 5.76 -3.92
N PHE A 13 1.49 5.19 -3.13
CA PHE A 13 1.46 3.77 -2.84
C PHE A 13 1.30 2.93 -4.12
N GLY A 14 0.40 3.32 -5.01
CA GLY A 14 0.20 2.62 -6.29
C GLY A 14 1.45 2.59 -7.18
N LYS A 15 2.33 3.59 -7.10
CA LYS A 15 3.63 3.54 -7.80
C LYS A 15 4.67 2.73 -7.03
N LEU A 16 4.76 2.95 -5.73
CA LEU A 16 5.72 2.29 -4.85
C LEU A 16 5.48 0.79 -4.72
N ALA A 17 4.23 0.32 -4.84
CA ALA A 17 3.86 -1.09 -4.76
C ALA A 17 4.56 -1.97 -5.82
N TYR A 18 4.99 -1.38 -6.94
CA TYR A 18 5.77 -2.04 -8.00
C TYR A 18 7.29 -1.75 -7.92
N GLU A 19 7.75 -1.05 -6.89
CA GLU A 19 9.18 -0.84 -6.63
C GLU A 19 9.73 -2.09 -5.91
N PHE A 20 10.53 -2.90 -6.62
CA PHE A 20 11.09 -4.16 -6.11
C PHE A 20 12.59 -4.09 -5.81
N SER A 21 13.34 -3.29 -6.57
CA SER A 21 14.79 -3.18 -6.45
C SER A 21 15.26 -1.73 -6.22
N PHE A 22 16.46 -1.57 -5.66
CA PHE A 22 17.07 -0.24 -5.50
C PHE A 22 17.31 0.47 -6.84
N THR A 23 17.49 -0.28 -7.92
CA THR A 23 17.59 0.24 -9.29
C THR A 23 16.27 0.88 -9.78
N ASP A 24 15.13 0.49 -9.21
CA ASP A 24 13.80 0.99 -9.63
C ASP A 24 13.43 2.33 -8.97
N LYS A 25 14.18 2.79 -7.96
CA LYS A 25 13.85 4.00 -7.19
C LYS A 25 13.76 5.24 -8.08
N SER A 26 14.75 5.46 -8.93
CA SER A 26 14.81 6.66 -9.78
C SER A 26 13.67 6.70 -10.81
N GLU A 27 13.29 5.54 -11.35
CA GLU A 27 12.19 5.42 -12.31
C GLU A 27 10.84 5.60 -11.61
N THR A 28 10.69 5.00 -10.43
CA THR A 28 9.48 5.12 -9.60
C THR A 28 9.25 6.57 -9.20
N GLU A 29 10.29 7.29 -8.77
CA GLU A 29 10.20 8.72 -8.45
C GLU A 29 9.84 9.59 -9.66
N LYS A 30 10.37 9.27 -10.85
CA LYS A 30 9.95 9.94 -12.10
C LYS A 30 8.45 9.73 -12.36
N LYS A 31 7.97 8.49 -12.22
CA LYS A 31 6.55 8.13 -12.39
C LYS A 31 5.64 8.81 -11.35
N ILE A 32 6.12 8.94 -10.11
CA ILE A 32 5.43 9.69 -9.05
C ILE A 32 5.30 11.16 -9.44
N LYS A 33 6.43 11.82 -9.77
CA LYS A 33 6.45 13.25 -10.16
C LYS A 33 5.51 13.53 -11.34
N GLN A 34 5.53 12.66 -12.35
CA GLN A 34 4.62 12.74 -13.50
C GLN A 34 3.15 12.62 -13.09
N SER A 35 2.83 11.67 -12.22
CA SER A 35 1.45 11.44 -11.75
C SER A 35 0.94 12.62 -10.91
N LEU A 36 1.75 13.14 -9.99
CA LEU A 36 1.39 14.30 -9.17
C LEU A 36 1.09 15.54 -10.03
N LYS A 37 1.92 15.79 -11.06
CA LYS A 37 1.71 16.87 -12.03
C LYS A 37 0.41 16.67 -12.82
N TYR A 38 0.15 15.46 -13.28
CA TYR A 38 -1.07 15.13 -14.06
C TYR A 38 -2.34 15.40 -13.25
N TYR A 39 -2.37 14.98 -11.98
CA TYR A 39 -3.51 15.18 -11.09
C TYR A 39 -3.56 16.56 -10.41
N LYS A 40 -2.62 17.47 -10.73
CA LYS A 40 -2.51 18.82 -10.12
C LYS A 40 -2.48 18.79 -8.59
N LEU A 41 -1.81 17.78 -8.03
CA LEU A 41 -1.66 17.63 -6.58
C LEU A 41 -0.49 18.46 -6.04
N THR A 42 -0.36 18.49 -4.72
CA THR A 42 0.77 19.12 -4.05
C THR A 42 2.11 18.65 -4.61
N PRO A 43 3.15 19.51 -4.58
CA PRO A 43 4.47 19.16 -5.09
C PRO A 43 5.04 17.89 -4.46
N TYR A 44 5.95 17.25 -5.20
CA TYR A 44 6.70 16.10 -4.73
C TYR A 44 7.39 16.38 -3.39
N SER A 45 7.13 15.53 -2.39
CA SER A 45 7.83 15.51 -1.10
C SER A 45 8.57 14.20 -0.92
N GLN A 46 9.91 14.26 -0.82
CA GLN A 46 10.73 13.08 -0.55
C GLN A 46 10.38 12.45 0.80
N GLU A 47 10.18 13.27 1.84
CA GLU A 47 9.79 12.80 3.17
C GLU A 47 8.50 11.98 3.12
N ARG A 48 7.48 12.44 2.36
CA ARG A 48 6.22 11.70 2.24
C ARG A 48 6.38 10.42 1.43
N VAL A 49 7.21 10.44 0.38
CA VAL A 49 7.53 9.24 -0.40
C VAL A 49 8.24 8.20 0.45
N ASP A 50 9.24 8.60 1.23
CA ASP A 50 9.98 7.70 2.12
C ASP A 50 9.08 7.12 3.22
N TYR A 51 8.16 7.94 3.75
CA TYR A 51 7.16 7.49 4.71
C TYR A 51 6.23 6.42 4.13
N ILE A 52 5.68 6.63 2.93
CA ILE A 52 4.83 5.62 2.25
C ILE A 52 5.66 4.38 1.85
N ARG A 53 6.93 4.56 1.48
CA ARG A 53 7.83 3.46 1.13
C ARG A 53 8.12 2.58 2.34
N GLN A 54 8.33 3.16 3.52
CA GLN A 54 8.51 2.40 4.76
C GLN A 54 7.23 1.63 5.11
N PHE A 55 6.07 2.30 5.05
CA PHE A 55 4.77 1.65 5.22
C PHE A 55 4.60 0.44 4.28
N LYS A 56 4.87 0.64 2.98
CA LYS A 56 4.81 -0.41 1.97
C LYS A 56 5.70 -1.60 2.35
N ASN A 57 6.95 -1.35 2.72
CA ASN A 57 7.89 -2.41 3.06
C ASN A 57 7.44 -3.23 4.28
N ASP A 58 7.01 -2.55 5.34
CA ASP A 58 6.51 -3.21 6.56
C ASP A 58 5.25 -4.03 6.27
N LEU A 59 4.35 -3.49 5.45
CA LEU A 59 3.13 -4.18 5.05
C LEU A 59 3.42 -5.45 4.23
N TYR A 60 4.30 -5.39 3.23
CA TYR A 60 4.68 -6.59 2.48
C TYR A 60 5.42 -7.60 3.34
N ALA A 61 6.28 -7.14 4.26
CA ALA A 61 6.97 -8.03 5.20
C ALA A 61 5.99 -8.72 6.17
N GLU A 62 4.85 -8.09 6.48
CA GLU A 62 3.80 -8.72 7.27
C GLU A 62 2.96 -9.70 6.44
N ILE A 63 2.53 -9.30 5.24
CA ILE A 63 1.74 -10.16 4.34
C ILE A 63 2.54 -11.43 3.96
N SER A 64 3.85 -11.31 3.75
CA SER A 64 4.70 -12.45 3.38
C SER A 64 4.91 -13.46 4.50
N LYS A 65 4.47 -13.16 5.74
CA LYS A 65 4.50 -14.14 6.85
C LYS A 65 3.41 -15.20 6.72
N THR A 66 2.41 -14.99 5.85
CA THR A 66 1.31 -15.95 5.60
C THR A 66 0.71 -16.49 6.91
N ASP A 67 0.80 -17.80 7.15
CA ASP A 67 0.37 -18.50 8.36
C ASP A 67 1.02 -18.04 9.67
N GLY A 68 2.17 -17.36 9.60
CA GLY A 68 2.82 -16.71 10.74
C GLY A 68 2.32 -15.28 11.02
N SER A 69 1.48 -14.70 10.15
CA SER A 69 0.89 -13.39 10.41
C SER A 69 -0.25 -13.51 11.42
N LYS A 70 -0.23 -12.64 12.43
CA LYS A 70 -1.34 -12.54 13.41
C LYS A 70 -2.67 -12.10 12.78
N TYR A 71 -2.63 -11.62 11.53
CA TYR A 71 -3.80 -11.18 10.79
C TYR A 71 -4.33 -12.26 9.84
N TYR A 72 -3.60 -13.35 9.63
CA TYR A 72 -4.03 -14.41 8.72
C TYR A 72 -5.20 -15.19 9.33
N LYS A 73 -6.37 -15.05 8.71
CA LYS A 73 -7.52 -15.92 8.93
C LYS A 73 -7.23 -17.20 8.18
N LYS A 74 -7.08 -18.30 8.92
CA LYS A 74 -6.94 -19.64 8.35
C LYS A 74 -8.27 -20.06 7.70
N THR A 75 -8.52 -19.54 6.50
CA THR A 75 -9.65 -19.88 5.66
C THR A 75 -9.42 -21.29 5.09
N PRO A 76 -10.42 -22.19 5.14
CA PRO A 76 -10.29 -23.56 4.62
C PRO A 76 -10.30 -23.62 3.08
N SER A 77 -10.24 -22.48 2.40
CA SER A 77 -10.22 -22.43 0.94
C SER A 77 -8.88 -22.97 0.41
N VAL A 78 -8.95 -23.67 -0.73
CA VAL A 78 -7.75 -24.13 -1.46
C VAL A 78 -7.07 -22.96 -2.18
N TYR A 79 -7.79 -21.83 -2.34
CA TYR A 79 -7.30 -20.62 -3.00
C TYR A 79 -7.14 -19.51 -1.98
N ALA A 80 -6.04 -18.78 -2.09
CA ALA A 80 -5.76 -17.67 -1.22
C ALA A 80 -6.54 -16.43 -1.68
N GLU A 81 -7.32 -15.85 -0.78
CA GLU A 81 -8.24 -14.75 -1.07
C GLU A 81 -7.96 -13.52 -0.18
N MET A 82 -8.45 -12.35 -0.58
CA MET A 82 -8.36 -11.14 0.25
C MET A 82 -8.96 -11.33 1.65
N GLU A 83 -9.90 -12.26 1.78
CA GLU A 83 -10.59 -12.62 3.01
C GLU A 83 -9.71 -13.42 3.98
N ASP A 84 -8.57 -13.92 3.52
CA ASP A 84 -7.57 -14.61 4.34
C ASP A 84 -6.87 -13.67 5.33
N PHE A 85 -7.06 -12.35 5.22
CA PHE A 85 -6.50 -11.39 6.16
C PHE A 85 -7.61 -10.66 6.92
N ASN A 86 -7.39 -10.45 8.22
CA ASN A 86 -8.18 -9.53 9.02
C ASN A 86 -7.81 -8.08 8.69
N VAL A 87 -8.27 -7.60 7.54
CA VAL A 87 -7.99 -6.25 7.02
C VAL A 87 -8.39 -5.15 8.00
N GLU A 88 -9.46 -5.35 8.77
CA GLU A 88 -9.91 -4.39 9.78
C GLU A 88 -8.87 -4.25 10.90
N GLN A 89 -8.43 -5.36 11.48
CA GLN A 89 -7.39 -5.36 12.51
C GLN A 89 -6.03 -4.87 11.97
N MET A 90 -5.66 -5.25 10.74
CA MET A 90 -4.48 -4.70 10.09
C MET A 90 -4.57 -3.19 9.95
N THR A 91 -5.73 -2.66 9.57
CA THR A 91 -5.94 -1.22 9.40
C THR A 91 -5.75 -0.49 10.73
N GLU A 92 -6.32 -0.98 11.83
CA GLU A 92 -6.13 -0.37 13.16
C GLU A 92 -4.65 -0.35 13.58
N ASP A 93 -4.00 -1.50 13.49
CA ASP A 93 -2.63 -1.67 13.96
C ASP A 93 -1.65 -0.85 13.09
N PHE A 94 -1.79 -0.88 11.77
CA PHE A 94 -0.97 -0.04 10.89
C PHE A 94 -1.30 1.44 11.04
N HIS A 95 -2.55 1.82 11.32
CA HIS A 95 -2.89 3.23 11.56
C HIS A 95 -2.26 3.75 12.85
N SER A 96 -2.13 2.91 13.89
CA SER A 96 -1.42 3.30 15.12
C SER A 96 0.05 3.66 14.88
N THR A 97 0.71 2.95 13.95
CA THR A 97 2.11 3.20 13.58
C THR A 97 2.21 4.34 12.55
N TYR A 98 1.30 4.34 11.58
CA TYR A 98 1.29 5.23 10.42
C TYR A 98 0.18 6.28 10.49
N HIS A 99 -0.02 6.90 11.65
CA HIS A 99 -1.13 7.83 11.97
C HIS A 99 -1.27 9.05 11.04
N LYS A 100 -0.25 9.38 10.23
CA LYS A 100 -0.35 10.43 9.20
C LYS A 100 -1.12 10.01 7.94
N LEU A 101 -1.52 8.75 7.82
CA LEU A 101 -2.34 8.24 6.71
C LEU A 101 -3.81 8.29 7.10
N ASP A 102 -4.66 8.72 6.18
CA ASP A 102 -6.09 8.56 6.36
C ASP A 102 -6.44 7.08 6.49
N LYS A 103 -7.32 6.75 7.44
CA LYS A 103 -7.66 5.37 7.77
C LYS A 103 -8.40 4.64 6.65
N GLN A 104 -9.27 5.34 5.91
CA GLN A 104 -9.97 4.77 4.77
C GLN A 104 -9.00 4.50 3.62
N GLU A 105 -8.08 5.42 3.37
CA GLU A 105 -7.02 5.25 2.36
C GLU A 105 -6.08 4.09 2.72
N LEU A 106 -5.68 4.02 3.99
CA LEU A 106 -4.86 2.94 4.52
C LEU A 106 -5.51 1.58 4.28
N ARG A 107 -6.80 1.44 4.60
CA ARG A 107 -7.56 0.22 4.34
C ARG A 107 -7.52 -0.17 2.87
N GLY A 108 -7.69 0.81 1.97
CA GLY A 108 -7.61 0.60 0.53
C GLY A 108 -6.21 0.16 0.07
N MET A 109 -5.16 0.77 0.62
CA MET A 109 -3.77 0.40 0.32
C MET A 109 -3.43 -1.02 0.82
N ILE A 110 -3.91 -1.41 2.00
CA ILE A 110 -3.77 -2.77 2.55
C ILE A 110 -4.44 -3.80 1.64
N GLY A 111 -5.70 -3.57 1.25
CA GLY A 111 -6.40 -4.46 0.34
C GLY A 111 -5.68 -4.59 -1.01
N TYR A 112 -5.16 -3.50 -1.54
CA TYR A 112 -4.39 -3.52 -2.78
C TYR A 112 -3.06 -4.27 -2.63
N ALA A 113 -2.37 -4.16 -1.50
CA ALA A 113 -1.14 -4.91 -1.25
C ALA A 113 -1.37 -6.42 -1.19
N ILE A 114 -2.44 -6.85 -0.49
CA ILE A 114 -2.85 -8.26 -0.39
C ILE A 114 -3.19 -8.81 -1.79
N TYR A 115 -3.97 -8.04 -2.57
CA TYR A 115 -4.25 -8.40 -3.96
C TYR A 115 -2.98 -8.61 -4.78
N LEU A 116 -2.05 -7.65 -4.72
CA LEU A 116 -0.79 -7.73 -5.45
C LEU A 116 0.08 -8.89 -4.97
N TYR A 117 0.02 -9.26 -3.70
CA TYR A 117 0.74 -10.41 -3.17
C TYR A 117 0.24 -11.73 -3.77
N TYR A 118 -1.08 -11.90 -3.89
CA TYR A 118 -1.65 -13.14 -4.45
C TYR A 118 -1.66 -13.22 -5.98
N GLN A 119 -1.54 -12.09 -6.68
CA GLN A 119 -1.44 -12.06 -8.14
C GLN A 119 0.01 -12.18 -8.66
N ARG A 120 0.99 -12.20 -7.76
CA ARG A 120 2.42 -12.34 -8.08
C ARG A 120 2.88 -13.76 -7.83
#